data_AF-A0A4S4MNC8-F1
#
_entry.id   AF-A0A4S4MNC8-F1
#
_cell.length_a   1.000
_cell.length_b   1.000
_cell.length_c   1.000
_cell.angle_alpha   90.00
_cell.angle_beta   90.00
_cell.angle_gamma   90.00
#
_symmetry.space_group_name_H-M   'P 1'
#
loop_
_entity.id
_entity.type
_entity.pdbx_description
1 polymer ?
#
loop_
_entity_poly.entity_id
_entity_poly.type
_entity_poly.pdbx_seq_one_letter_code
_entity_poly.pdbx_strand_id
1 'polypeptide(L)'
;MRYLRSLPADEVKSVGFLMPCHSTPWQAYLHRREWSDESHYWSLGCEPPLAGQNITDYKDQVAIFFAAPVTYLQTRFPPNVDSSFPPSARPFSVPGALIHKNDWSHEWPQYIVMFGALLREPGMQDYIRGKGYTIVWDEEYGWDGDNSRQGGVKVWKYDVS
;
A
#
# COMPACT_ATOMS: atom_id res chain seq x y z
N MET A 1 11.38 3.67 6.58
CA MET A 1 10.64 4.96 6.44
C MET A 1 11.49 6.24 6.48
N ARG A 2 12.74 6.22 6.99
CA ARG A 2 13.61 7.42 7.00
C ARG A 2 13.86 8.02 5.61
N TYR A 3 13.88 7.18 4.57
CA TYR A 3 14.08 7.61 3.18
C TYR A 3 13.03 8.61 2.69
N LEU A 4 11.74 8.27 2.74
CA LEU A 4 10.67 9.19 2.33
C LEU A 4 10.71 10.51 3.14
N ARG A 5 11.05 10.42 4.42
CA ARG A 5 11.22 11.60 5.29
C ARG A 5 12.46 12.44 4.94
N SER A 6 13.47 11.90 4.26
CA SER A 6 14.62 12.70 3.80
C SER A 6 14.36 13.43 2.49
N LEU A 7 13.31 13.08 1.74
CA LEU A 7 13.00 13.73 0.47
C LEU A 7 12.39 15.13 0.65
N PRO A 8 12.64 16.06 -0.28
CA PRO A 8 11.90 17.32 -0.37
C PRO A 8 10.39 17.11 -0.45
N ALA A 9 9.60 18.02 0.11
CA ALA A 9 8.14 17.87 0.18
C ALA A 9 7.47 17.91 -1.21
N ASP A 10 8.05 18.67 -2.13
CA ASP A 10 7.65 18.86 -3.52
C ASP A 10 8.07 17.71 -4.45
N GLU A 11 8.97 16.83 -4.00
CA GLU A 11 9.39 15.66 -4.78
C GLU A 11 8.41 14.48 -4.64
N VAL A 12 7.67 14.43 -3.53
CA VAL A 12 6.75 13.33 -3.20
C VAL A 12 5.31 13.76 -3.48
N LYS A 13 4.78 13.30 -4.61
CA LYS A 13 3.40 13.52 -5.07
C LYS A 13 2.42 12.55 -4.44
N SER A 14 2.77 11.27 -4.35
CA SER A 14 1.93 10.28 -3.69
C SER A 14 2.67 9.02 -3.24
N VAL A 15 2.18 8.37 -2.17
CA VAL A 15 2.74 7.11 -1.66
C VAL A 15 1.64 6.15 -1.23
N GLY A 16 1.71 4.92 -1.73
CA GLY A 16 0.83 3.81 -1.34
C GLY A 16 1.57 2.77 -0.50
N PHE A 17 0.91 2.27 0.56
CA PHE A 17 1.45 1.26 1.45
C PHE A 17 0.76 -0.08 1.23
N LEU A 18 1.49 -1.04 0.65
CA LEU A 18 1.07 -2.44 0.49
C LEU A 18 1.66 -3.28 1.62
N MET A 19 1.22 -2.98 2.84
CA MET A 19 1.74 -3.54 4.09
C MET A 19 0.58 -3.93 5.02
N PRO A 20 0.80 -4.85 5.98
CA PRO A 20 -0.15 -5.07 7.06
C PRO A 20 -0.41 -3.76 7.84
N CYS A 21 -1.66 -3.50 8.22
CA CYS A 21 -2.04 -2.19 8.77
C CYS A 21 -1.32 -1.82 10.07
N HIS A 22 -1.12 -2.77 11.00
CA HIS A 22 -0.35 -2.55 12.24
C HIS A 22 1.16 -2.41 12.03
N SER A 23 1.63 -2.51 10.78
CA SER A 23 3.02 -2.31 10.38
C SER A 23 3.20 -1.08 9.50
N THR A 24 2.17 -0.25 9.37
CA THR A 24 2.19 0.98 8.59
C THR A 24 2.17 2.17 9.54
N PRO A 25 3.32 2.66 10.04
CA PRO A 25 3.29 3.65 11.09
C PRO A 25 3.26 5.06 10.47
N TRP A 26 2.21 5.31 9.68
CA TRP A 26 1.99 6.44 8.78
C TRP A 26 2.22 7.80 9.48
N GLN A 27 1.28 8.21 10.34
CA GLN A 27 1.35 9.48 11.07
C GLN A 27 2.44 9.50 12.15
N ALA A 28 2.77 8.34 12.74
CA ALA A 28 3.73 8.25 13.83
C ALA A 28 5.20 8.39 13.37
N TYR A 29 5.51 8.25 12.08
CA TYR A 29 6.90 8.32 11.58
C TYR A 29 7.15 9.40 10.55
N LEU A 30 6.13 9.80 9.76
CA LEU A 30 6.33 10.82 8.73
C LEU A 30 6.20 12.24 9.29
N HIS A 31 5.30 12.50 10.25
CA HIS A 31 5.14 13.79 10.95
C HIS A 31 5.21 15.03 10.03
N ARG A 32 4.68 14.95 8.81
CA ARG A 32 4.63 16.07 7.85
C ARG A 32 3.19 16.55 7.73
N ARG A 33 2.93 17.80 8.11
CA ARG A 33 1.58 18.38 8.08
C ARG A 33 1.09 18.57 6.64
N GLU A 34 2.01 18.83 5.73
CA GLU A 34 1.81 18.99 4.29
C GLU A 34 1.31 17.70 3.64
N TRP A 35 1.48 16.57 4.32
CA TRP A 35 1.17 15.22 3.86
C TRP A 35 0.04 14.58 4.66
N SER A 36 -0.67 15.36 5.47
CA SER A 36 -1.76 14.86 6.32
C SER A 36 -3.07 14.63 5.56
N ASP A 37 -3.16 15.06 4.31
CA ASP A 37 -4.28 14.78 3.41
C ASP A 37 -4.12 13.39 2.76
N GLU A 38 -5.16 12.58 2.87
CA GLU A 38 -5.27 11.23 2.32
C GLU A 38 -5.22 11.22 0.78
N SER A 39 -5.33 12.39 0.14
CA SER A 39 -5.14 12.55 -1.30
C SER A 39 -3.73 12.20 -1.79
N HIS A 40 -2.71 12.34 -0.93
CA HIS A 40 -1.32 12.04 -1.28
C HIS A 40 -0.88 10.66 -0.76
N TYR A 41 -1.64 10.06 0.15
CA TYR A 41 -1.19 8.89 0.90
C TYR A 41 -2.30 7.95 1.28
N TRP A 42 -2.08 6.66 1.05
CA TRP A 42 -3.05 5.64 1.43
C TRP A 42 -2.39 4.34 1.88
N SER A 43 -3.09 3.62 2.74
CA SER A 43 -2.72 2.27 3.19
C SER A 43 -3.93 1.34 3.07
N LEU A 44 -3.67 0.04 3.02
CA LEU A 44 -4.73 -0.98 3.07
C LEU A 44 -5.50 -0.88 4.40
N GLY A 45 -6.83 -0.83 4.32
CA GLY A 45 -7.75 -0.81 5.47
C GLY A 45 -7.83 -2.14 6.21
N CYS A 46 -8.04 -2.06 7.52
CA CYS A 46 -8.20 -3.24 8.39
C CYS A 46 -9.30 -3.05 9.43
N GLU A 47 -10.40 -2.43 9.00
CA GLU A 47 -11.53 -2.14 9.86
C GLU A 47 -12.16 -3.46 10.36
N PRO A 48 -12.55 -3.56 11.64
CA PRO A 48 -13.26 -4.73 12.15
C PRO A 48 -14.72 -4.75 11.64
N PRO A 49 -15.39 -5.91 11.59
CA PRO A 49 -16.81 -5.98 11.25
C PRO A 49 -17.65 -5.31 12.34
N LEU A 50 -18.45 -4.30 11.99
CA LEU A 50 -19.23 -3.49 12.94
C LEU A 50 -20.74 -3.79 12.95
N ALA A 51 -21.27 -4.49 11.95
CA ALA A 51 -22.71 -4.63 11.73
C ALA A 51 -23.19 -6.10 11.69
N GLY A 52 -22.70 -6.92 12.62
CA GLY A 52 -23.17 -8.31 12.77
C GLY A 52 -22.78 -9.23 11.59
N GLN A 53 -21.77 -8.85 10.80
CA GLN A 53 -21.19 -9.75 9.82
C GLN A 53 -20.68 -11.01 10.51
N ASN A 54 -20.82 -12.15 9.83
CA ASN A 54 -20.24 -13.39 10.33
C ASN A 54 -18.72 -13.24 10.40
N ILE A 55 -18.18 -13.28 11.62
CA ILE A 55 -16.75 -13.08 11.89
C ILE A 55 -15.91 -14.13 11.15
N THR A 56 -16.45 -15.34 10.92
CA THR A 56 -15.72 -16.40 10.20
C THR A 56 -15.54 -16.10 8.71
N ASP A 57 -16.43 -15.32 8.12
CA ASP A 57 -16.48 -15.08 6.67
C ASP A 57 -15.99 -13.67 6.32
N TYR A 58 -15.87 -12.80 7.31
CA TYR A 58 -15.40 -11.44 7.14
C TYR A 58 -13.92 -11.42 6.72
N LYS A 59 -13.63 -10.63 5.68
CA LYS A 59 -12.27 -10.31 5.25
C LYS A 59 -12.16 -8.81 5.03
N ASP A 60 -11.19 -8.21 5.70
CA ASP A 60 -10.82 -6.82 5.47
C ASP A 60 -9.98 -6.69 4.17
N GLN A 61 -9.62 -5.45 3.83
CA GLN A 61 -8.85 -5.17 2.63
C GLN A 61 -7.46 -5.81 2.67
N VAL A 62 -6.79 -5.80 3.83
CA VAL A 62 -5.50 -6.44 4.05
C VAL A 62 -5.60 -7.95 3.76
N ALA A 63 -6.59 -8.64 4.32
CA ALA A 63 -6.80 -10.07 4.11
C ALA A 63 -7.11 -10.39 2.64
N ILE A 64 -7.92 -9.56 1.98
CA ILE A 64 -8.23 -9.73 0.55
C ILE A 64 -6.99 -9.49 -0.32
N PHE A 65 -6.17 -8.49 0.01
CA PHE A 65 -4.92 -8.21 -0.69
C PHE A 65 -3.92 -9.36 -0.55
N PHE A 66 -3.58 -9.75 0.69
CA PHE A 66 -2.57 -10.78 0.94
C PHE A 66 -3.00 -12.19 0.51
N ALA A 67 -4.30 -12.45 0.31
CA ALA A 67 -4.77 -13.71 -0.26
C ALA A 67 -4.43 -13.89 -1.75
N ALA A 68 -4.33 -12.79 -2.52
CA ALA A 68 -3.98 -12.82 -3.94
C ALA A 68 -3.42 -11.46 -4.41
N PRO A 69 -2.18 -11.08 -4.04
CA PRO A 69 -1.69 -9.71 -4.25
C PRO A 69 -1.66 -9.25 -5.70
N VAL A 70 -1.17 -10.11 -6.61
CA VAL A 70 -1.09 -9.76 -8.05
C VAL A 70 -2.50 -9.58 -8.63
N THR A 71 -3.42 -10.49 -8.33
CA THR A 71 -4.82 -10.38 -8.77
C THR A 71 -5.49 -9.13 -8.20
N TYR A 72 -5.19 -8.79 -6.94
CA TYR A 72 -5.69 -7.55 -6.34
C TYR A 72 -5.20 -6.34 -7.13
N LEU A 73 -3.90 -6.25 -7.41
CA LEU A 73 -3.34 -5.14 -8.18
C LEU A 73 -3.93 -5.06 -9.60
N GLN A 74 -4.19 -6.20 -10.24
CA GLN A 74 -4.79 -6.23 -11.58
C GLN A 74 -6.26 -5.78 -11.61
N THR A 75 -6.99 -6.01 -10.52
CA THR A 75 -8.44 -5.76 -10.47
C THR A 75 -8.80 -4.44 -9.79
N ARG A 76 -7.92 -3.89 -8.95
CA ARG A 76 -8.18 -2.70 -8.13
C ARG A 76 -7.40 -1.46 -8.55
N PHE A 77 -6.47 -1.59 -9.49
CA PHE A 77 -5.71 -0.49 -10.07
C PHE A 77 -5.95 -0.41 -11.58
N PRO A 78 -5.83 0.79 -12.18
CA PRO A 78 -5.80 0.96 -13.62
C PRO A 78 -4.72 0.10 -14.29
N PRO A 79 -4.90 -0.26 -15.58
CA PRO A 79 -3.90 -1.03 -16.30
C PRO A 79 -2.58 -0.26 -16.53
N ASN A 80 -2.62 1.07 -16.55
CA ASN A 80 -1.45 1.93 -16.77
C ASN A 80 -1.26 2.87 -15.58
N VAL A 81 -0.02 3.29 -15.35
CA VAL A 81 0.30 4.33 -14.36
C VAL A 81 0.02 5.69 -14.97
N ASP A 82 -0.78 6.52 -14.31
CA ASP A 82 -0.90 7.95 -14.61
C ASP A 82 0.22 8.70 -13.86
N SER A 83 1.14 9.32 -14.61
CA SER A 83 2.30 10.02 -14.05
C SER A 83 1.98 11.38 -13.40
N SER A 84 0.72 11.82 -13.50
CA SER A 84 0.20 12.90 -12.66
C SER A 84 -0.08 12.45 -11.23
N PHE A 85 -0.17 11.12 -11.01
CA PHE A 85 -0.45 10.46 -9.74
C PHE A 85 -1.69 11.02 -9.02
N PRO A 86 -2.88 10.93 -9.64
CA PRO A 86 -4.10 11.45 -9.05
C PRO A 86 -4.45 10.70 -7.74
N PRO A 87 -5.23 11.32 -6.84
CA PRO A 87 -5.72 10.64 -5.65
C PRO A 87 -6.60 9.44 -5.98
N SER A 88 -6.42 8.35 -5.23
CA SER A 88 -7.32 7.20 -5.28
C SER A 88 -8.74 7.60 -4.86
N ALA A 89 -9.75 7.21 -5.63
CA ALA A 89 -11.14 7.56 -5.32
C ALA A 89 -11.65 6.90 -4.02
N ARG A 90 -11.30 5.62 -3.80
CA ARG A 90 -11.72 4.83 -2.63
C ARG A 90 -10.62 3.84 -2.20
N PRO A 91 -9.50 4.34 -1.64
CA PRO A 91 -8.36 3.49 -1.33
C PRO A 91 -8.56 2.58 -0.11
N PHE A 92 -9.48 2.91 0.81
CA PHE A 92 -9.76 2.13 2.01
C PHE A 92 -11.25 2.24 2.39
N SER A 93 -11.69 1.39 3.33
CA SER A 93 -13.08 1.44 3.82
C SER A 93 -13.28 2.64 4.73
N VAL A 94 -14.43 3.30 4.65
CA VAL A 94 -14.75 4.40 5.57
C VAL A 94 -14.81 3.87 7.01
N PRO A 95 -14.00 4.42 7.94
CA PRO A 95 -14.06 4.01 9.35
C PRO A 95 -15.46 4.19 9.93
N GLY A 96 -15.95 3.18 10.65
CA GLY A 96 -17.29 3.22 11.24
C GLY A 96 -18.44 2.92 10.28
N ALA A 97 -18.16 2.58 9.01
CA ALA A 97 -19.21 2.18 8.08
C ALA A 97 -19.89 0.88 8.53
N LEU A 98 -21.21 0.87 8.52
CA LEU A 98 -22.01 -0.32 8.84
C LEU A 98 -22.03 -1.34 7.69
N ILE A 99 -21.71 -0.90 6.47
CA ILE A 99 -21.69 -1.76 5.28
C ILE A 99 -20.32 -1.60 4.63
N HIS A 100 -19.56 -2.70 4.59
CA HIS A 100 -18.29 -2.76 3.87
C HIS A 100 -18.58 -3.26 2.45
N LYS A 101 -18.49 -2.34 1.49
CA LYS A 101 -18.47 -2.70 0.08
C LYS A 101 -17.01 -2.97 -0.27
N ASN A 102 -16.69 -4.18 -0.72
CA ASN A 102 -15.34 -4.54 -1.18
C ASN A 102 -15.07 -3.92 -2.56
N ASP A 103 -15.29 -2.61 -2.71
CA ASP A 103 -15.25 -1.82 -3.94
C ASP A 103 -14.10 -0.81 -3.96
N TRP A 104 -13.03 -1.11 -3.20
CA TRP A 104 -11.80 -0.33 -3.19
C TRP A 104 -11.26 -0.14 -4.60
N SER A 105 -10.77 1.07 -4.86
CA SER A 105 -10.22 1.51 -6.14
C SER A 105 -9.05 2.43 -5.87
N HIS A 106 -7.93 2.09 -6.49
CA HIS A 106 -6.65 2.75 -6.27
C HIS A 106 -6.13 3.36 -7.56
N GLU A 107 -5.43 4.47 -7.42
CA GLU A 107 -4.51 4.98 -8.43
C GLU A 107 -3.10 4.50 -8.13
N TRP A 108 -2.28 4.37 -9.17
CA TRP A 108 -0.86 4.04 -9.02
C TRP A 108 -0.12 5.22 -8.38
N PRO A 109 0.55 5.05 -7.23
CA PRO A 109 1.24 6.14 -6.55
C PRO A 109 2.65 6.36 -7.10
N GLN A 110 3.25 7.53 -6.87
CA GLN A 110 4.65 7.76 -7.25
C GLN A 110 5.61 6.82 -6.52
N TYR A 111 5.33 6.54 -5.24
CA TYR A 111 6.09 5.56 -4.46
C TYR A 111 5.20 4.45 -3.90
N ILE A 112 5.72 3.23 -3.90
CA ILE A 112 5.11 2.08 -3.24
C ILE A 112 6.03 1.64 -2.10
N VAL A 113 5.45 1.45 -0.91
CA VAL A 113 6.15 0.88 0.24
C VAL A 113 5.57 -0.50 0.52
N MET A 114 6.44 -1.50 0.61
CA MET A 114 6.05 -2.88 0.91
C MET A 114 7.17 -3.64 1.62
N PHE A 115 6.83 -4.74 2.30
CA PHE A 115 7.82 -5.66 2.83
C PHE A 115 8.42 -6.54 1.73
N GLY A 116 9.67 -6.95 1.88
CA GLY A 116 10.33 -7.87 0.96
C GLY A 116 9.65 -9.23 0.85
N ALA A 117 8.92 -9.67 1.88
CA ALA A 117 8.08 -10.86 1.85
C ALA A 117 7.10 -10.86 0.68
N LEU A 118 6.50 -9.70 0.38
CA LEU A 118 5.54 -9.57 -0.71
C LEU A 118 6.19 -9.85 -2.08
N LEU A 119 7.48 -9.60 -2.24
CA LEU A 119 8.21 -9.90 -3.47
C LEU A 119 8.48 -11.40 -3.67
N ARG A 120 8.28 -12.22 -2.64
CA ARG A 120 8.37 -13.69 -2.75
C ARG A 120 7.11 -14.29 -3.38
N GLU A 121 6.01 -13.53 -3.44
CA GLU A 121 4.80 -13.94 -4.13
C GLU A 121 5.06 -14.08 -5.63
N PRO A 122 4.71 -15.23 -6.24
CA PRO A 122 4.97 -15.48 -7.66
C PRO A 122 4.43 -14.36 -8.56
N GLY A 123 5.32 -13.78 -9.37
CA GLY A 123 4.99 -12.73 -10.32
C GLY A 123 4.84 -11.31 -9.75
N MET A 124 4.87 -11.12 -8.42
CA MET A 124 4.70 -9.79 -7.82
C MET A 124 5.81 -8.83 -8.24
N GLN A 125 7.07 -9.26 -8.14
CA GLN A 125 8.21 -8.42 -8.51
C GLN A 125 8.19 -8.03 -9.99
N ASP A 126 7.91 -8.99 -10.88
CA ASP A 126 7.86 -8.74 -12.32
C ASP A 126 6.66 -7.85 -12.68
N TYR A 127 5.53 -8.02 -12.00
CA TYR A 127 4.35 -7.18 -12.20
C TYR A 127 4.64 -5.72 -11.85
N ILE A 128 5.24 -5.45 -10.69
CA ILE A 128 5.58 -4.08 -10.25
C ILE A 128 6.65 -3.45 -11.17
N ARG A 129 7.68 -4.21 -11.56
CA ARG A 129 8.67 -3.75 -12.55
C ARG A 129 8.06 -3.46 -13.91
N GLY A 130 7.13 -4.30 -14.36
CA GLY A 130 6.38 -4.11 -15.60
C GLY A 130 5.50 -2.86 -15.59
N LYS A 131 5.14 -2.34 -14.41
CA LYS A 131 4.49 -1.02 -14.25
C LYS A 131 5.46 0.16 -14.27
N GLY A 132 6.78 -0.06 -14.36
CA GLY A 132 7.78 1.00 -14.39
C GLY A 132 8.35 1.39 -13.02
N TYR A 133 8.21 0.53 -12.01
CA TYR A 133 8.76 0.81 -10.68
C TYR A 133 10.14 0.16 -10.48
N THR A 134 11.02 0.89 -9.80
CA THR A 134 12.36 0.43 -9.39
C THR A 134 12.55 0.60 -7.88
N ILE A 135 13.39 -0.23 -7.26
CA ILE A 135 13.75 -0.08 -5.85
C ILE A 135 14.70 1.10 -5.70
N VAL A 136 14.32 2.09 -4.89
CA VAL A 136 15.17 3.26 -4.57
C VAL A 136 15.68 3.25 -3.13
N TRP A 137 15.11 2.39 -2.28
CA TRP A 137 15.59 2.19 -0.91
C TRP A 137 15.17 0.82 -0.37
N ASP A 138 16.06 0.24 0.44
CA ASP A 138 15.92 -1.09 1.02
C ASP A 138 16.50 -1.10 2.45
N GLU A 139 15.74 -1.62 3.40
CA GLU A 139 16.18 -1.88 4.77
C GLU A 139 16.07 -3.38 5.05
N GLU A 140 17.20 -4.09 4.96
CA GLU A 140 17.25 -5.56 5.01
C GLU A 140 16.94 -6.15 6.40
N TYR A 141 16.98 -5.35 7.47
CA TYR A 141 16.64 -5.82 8.82
C TYR A 141 15.12 -6.03 8.94
N GLY A 142 14.70 -7.29 8.83
CA GLY A 142 13.31 -7.71 8.96
C GLY A 142 13.05 -8.50 10.25
N TRP A 143 11.84 -8.38 10.79
CA TRP A 143 11.38 -9.14 11.94
C TRP A 143 11.09 -10.59 11.54
N ASP A 144 11.62 -11.58 12.28
CA ASP A 144 11.48 -13.03 11.97
C ASP A 144 10.12 -13.64 12.41
N GLY A 145 9.11 -12.82 12.68
CA GLY A 145 7.78 -13.32 13.05
C GLY A 145 6.89 -13.63 11.84
N ASP A 146 5.67 -13.08 11.80
CA ASP A 146 4.70 -13.30 10.72
C ASP A 146 5.34 -13.17 9.32
N ASN A 147 5.15 -14.20 8.49
CA ASN A 147 5.70 -14.31 7.14
C ASN A 147 5.45 -13.06 6.30
N SER A 148 4.32 -12.36 6.50
CA SER A 148 3.97 -11.13 5.77
C SER A 148 4.91 -9.94 6.02
N ARG A 149 5.75 -10.00 7.06
CA ARG A 149 6.62 -8.90 7.52
C ARG A 149 8.12 -9.17 7.33
N GLN A 150 8.46 -10.29 6.72
CA GLN A 150 9.86 -10.68 6.49
C GLN A 150 10.50 -9.91 5.33
N GLY A 151 11.83 -9.96 5.23
CA GLY A 151 12.57 -9.42 4.07
C GLY A 151 12.71 -7.90 4.04
N GLY A 152 12.44 -7.22 5.17
CA GLY A 152 12.72 -5.80 5.31
C GLY A 152 11.74 -4.88 4.58
N VAL A 153 11.84 -3.57 4.79
CA VAL A 153 10.99 -2.59 4.10
C VAL A 153 11.68 -2.14 2.82
N LYS A 154 10.94 -2.15 1.70
CA LYS A 154 11.40 -1.70 0.40
C LYS A 154 10.55 -0.52 -0.07
N VAL A 155 11.21 0.50 -0.61
CA VAL A 155 10.57 1.64 -1.25
C VAL A 155 10.85 1.58 -2.74
N TRP A 156 9.78 1.52 -3.50
CA TRP A 156 9.78 1.50 -4.95
C TRP A 156 9.33 2.86 -5.48
N LYS A 157 9.99 3.40 -6.50
CA LYS A 157 9.64 4.66 -7.17
C LYS A 157 9.25 4.36 -8.61
N TYR A 158 8.18 4.99 -9.08
CA TYR A 158 7.87 5.00 -10.52
C TYR A 158 8.93 5.83 -11.24
N ASP A 159 9.66 5.19 -12.15
CA ASP A 159 10.76 5.79 -12.91
C ASP A 159 10.80 5.12 -14.28
N VAL A 160 9.99 5.63 -15.19
CA VAL A 160 10.03 5.26 -16.60
C VAL A 160 10.91 6.29 -17.28
N SER A 161 12.14 5.86 -17.56
CA SER A 161 13.11 6.56 -18.42
C SER A 161 12.59 6.72 -19.84
#